data_AF-A0A2X2WP56-F1
#
_entry.id   AF-A0A2X2WP56-F1
#
_cell.length_a   1.000
_cell.length_b   1.000
_cell.length_c   1.000
_cell.angle_alpha   90.00
_cell.angle_beta   90.00
_cell.angle_gamma   90.00
#
_symmetry.space_group_name_H-M   'P 1'
#
loop_
_entity.id
_entity.type
_entity.pdbx_description
1 polymer ?
#
loop_
_entity_poly.entity_id
_entity_poly.type
_entity_poly.pdbx_seq_one_letter_code
_entity_poly.pdbx_strand_id
1 'polypeptide(L)'
;MLFLNYNFSGANTHGSDKSSNDSYLNLRSGINVGPWRLRHYATYNNNDGAGHWNTLGTSLERDIKALKSQFSIGDGYTQAGVFDSVNFRGAQLYSDDSMMPESVRGFAPVVRGIAQTNAQVTIRQGGNVIWQSYVPPGPFAIDDLYPTTASGDLEVAVREADGSVHQFIQPFSAVPVMQREGQFKYALAAGKYRAANSKDKEPEFSTGHAELRFTLG
;
A
#
# COMPACT_ATOMS: atom_id res chain seq x y z
N MET A 1 23.57 -7.91 0.29
CA MET A 1 23.06 -8.14 1.67
C MET A 1 22.23 -9.41 1.67
N LEU A 2 22.46 -10.31 2.62
CA LEU A 2 21.67 -11.53 2.83
C LEU A 2 20.98 -11.40 4.19
N PHE A 3 19.73 -11.85 4.30
CA PHE A 3 19.03 -11.92 5.56
C PHE A 3 18.15 -13.17 5.64
N LEU A 4 17.93 -13.63 6.87
CA LEU A 4 17.08 -14.76 7.20
C LEU A 4 16.28 -14.40 8.46
N ASN A 5 14.97 -14.51 8.37
CA ASN A 5 14.07 -14.44 9.51
C ASN A 5 13.48 -15.83 9.72
N TYR A 6 13.46 -16.28 10.96
CA TYR A 6 12.86 -17.55 11.34
C TYR A 6 11.95 -17.36 12.54
N ASN A 7 10.85 -18.12 12.59
CA ASN A 7 9.98 -18.22 13.75
C ASN A 7 9.68 -19.71 13.98
N PHE A 8 10.05 -20.22 15.15
CA PHE A 8 9.81 -21.59 15.52
C PHE A 8 8.86 -21.63 16.72
N SER A 9 7.84 -22.48 16.65
CA SER A 9 6.92 -22.75 17.74
C SER A 9 6.66 -24.25 17.84
N GLY A 10 6.38 -24.72 19.05
CA GLY A 10 6.02 -26.11 19.29
C GLY A 10 5.12 -26.24 20.49
N ALA A 11 4.25 -27.23 20.47
CA ALA A 11 3.31 -27.53 21.52
C ALA A 11 3.30 -29.03 21.75
N ASN A 12 3.34 -29.43 23.03
CA ASN A 12 3.11 -30.80 23.43
C ASN A 12 1.85 -30.84 24.29
N THR A 13 0.87 -31.60 23.84
CA THR A 13 -0.39 -31.81 24.56
C THR A 13 -0.40 -33.22 25.12
N HIS A 14 -0.67 -33.32 26.42
CA HIS A 14 -0.77 -34.61 27.12
C HIS A 14 -2.22 -34.80 27.57
N GLY A 15 -2.91 -35.75 26.96
CA GLY A 15 -4.20 -36.26 27.41
C GLY A 15 -4.04 -37.59 28.15
N SER A 16 -5.12 -38.07 28.78
CA SER A 16 -5.14 -39.32 29.56
C SER A 16 -4.69 -40.56 28.78
N ASP A 17 -4.91 -40.59 27.46
CA ASP A 17 -4.61 -41.75 26.61
C ASP A 17 -3.76 -41.43 25.37
N LYS A 18 -3.39 -40.15 25.15
CA LYS A 18 -2.61 -39.74 23.96
C LYS A 18 -1.78 -38.49 24.24
N SER A 19 -0.52 -38.51 23.80
CA SER A 19 0.33 -37.33 23.69
C SER A 19 0.43 -36.92 22.22
N SER A 20 0.25 -35.63 21.93
CA SER A 20 0.45 -35.05 20.60
C SER A 20 1.57 -34.02 20.67
N ASN A 21 2.53 -34.10 19.76
CA ASN A 21 3.65 -33.19 19.66
C ASN A 21 3.66 -32.51 18.29
N ASP A 22 3.36 -31.23 18.31
CA ASP A 22 3.25 -30.39 17.11
C ASP A 22 4.38 -29.37 17.11
N SER A 23 5.00 -29.15 15.95
CA SER A 23 6.02 -28.13 15.76
C SER A 23 5.88 -27.44 14.42
N TYR A 24 6.16 -26.15 14.41
CA TYR A 24 5.97 -25.26 13.27
C TYR A 24 7.20 -24.36 13.13
N LEU A 25 7.70 -24.22 11.92
CA LEU A 25 8.81 -23.36 11.57
C LEU A 25 8.43 -22.51 10.36
N ASN A 26 8.54 -21.20 10.52
CA ASN A 26 8.39 -20.21 9.46
C ASN A 26 9.78 -19.70 9.05
N LEU A 27 10.11 -19.71 7.75
CA LEU A 27 11.40 -19.25 7.24
C LEU A 27 11.22 -18.25 6.10
N ARG A 28 11.71 -17.03 6.31
CA ARG A 28 11.71 -15.95 5.32
C ARG A 28 13.13 -15.51 5.08
N SER A 29 13.66 -15.87 3.91
CA SER A 29 15.02 -15.50 3.50
C SER A 29 14.98 -14.51 2.35
N GLY A 30 16.05 -13.74 2.22
CA GLY A 30 16.17 -12.82 1.11
C GLY A 30 17.59 -12.36 0.84
N ILE A 31 17.83 -12.06 -0.42
CA ILE A 31 19.10 -11.56 -0.93
C ILE A 31 18.81 -10.25 -1.65
N ASN A 32 19.56 -9.21 -1.31
CA ASN A 32 19.56 -7.92 -2.01
C ASN A 32 20.90 -7.74 -2.71
N VAL A 33 20.88 -7.61 -4.04
CA VAL A 33 22.05 -7.32 -4.88
C VAL A 33 21.70 -6.16 -5.82
N GLY A 34 22.27 -4.99 -5.56
CA GLY A 34 21.91 -3.77 -6.28
C GLY A 34 20.39 -3.48 -6.16
N PRO A 35 19.68 -3.23 -7.28
CA PRO A 35 18.24 -2.96 -7.27
C PRO A 35 17.38 -4.23 -7.17
N TRP A 36 17.99 -5.42 -7.21
CA TRP A 36 17.28 -6.69 -7.21
C TRP A 36 17.13 -7.25 -5.80
N ARG A 37 15.94 -7.75 -5.52
CA ARG A 37 15.52 -8.31 -4.24
C ARG A 37 14.95 -9.70 -4.47
N LEU A 38 15.71 -10.73 -4.12
CA LEU A 38 15.21 -12.10 -4.07
C LEU A 38 14.55 -12.32 -2.71
N ARG A 39 13.35 -12.91 -2.72
CA ARG A 39 12.59 -13.30 -1.52
C ARG A 39 12.20 -14.76 -1.64
N HIS A 40 12.34 -15.49 -0.55
CA HIS A 40 11.94 -16.89 -0.47
C HIS A 40 11.25 -17.13 0.86
N TYR A 41 10.07 -17.76 0.79
CA TYR A 41 9.22 -18.03 1.95
C TYR A 41 8.82 -19.50 1.98
N ALA A 42 9.17 -20.18 3.07
CA ALA A 42 8.82 -21.57 3.32
C ALA A 42 8.36 -21.78 4.76
N THR A 43 7.59 -22.84 4.97
CA THR A 43 7.15 -23.30 6.29
C THR A 43 7.39 -24.78 6.43
N TYR A 44 7.73 -25.22 7.64
CA TYR A 44 7.82 -26.62 7.98
C TYR A 44 6.91 -26.92 9.15
N ASN A 45 6.05 -27.91 8.99
CA ASN A 45 5.09 -28.32 10.01
C ASN A 45 5.36 -29.78 10.31
N ASN A 46 5.37 -30.15 11.58
CA ASN A 46 5.53 -31.54 12.00
C ASN A 46 4.51 -31.84 13.08
N ASN A 47 3.60 -32.75 12.77
CA ASN A 47 2.54 -33.19 13.67
C ASN A 47 2.80 -34.66 13.98
N ASP A 48 3.10 -34.99 15.24
CA ASP A 48 3.34 -36.37 15.70
C ASP A 48 4.42 -37.13 14.90
N GLY A 49 5.45 -36.42 14.43
CA GLY A 49 6.54 -36.99 13.63
C GLY A 49 6.31 -36.96 12.11
N ALA A 50 5.12 -36.58 11.64
CA ALA A 50 4.83 -36.36 10.23
C ALA A 50 5.25 -34.95 9.80
N GLY A 51 6.51 -34.82 9.37
CA GLY A 51 7.09 -33.57 8.87
C GLY A 51 6.71 -33.26 7.43
N HIS A 52 6.28 -32.03 7.17
CA HIS A 52 5.94 -31.50 5.86
C HIS A 52 6.62 -30.16 5.63
N TRP A 53 7.45 -30.09 4.59
CA TRP A 53 8.03 -28.85 4.10
C TRP A 53 7.16 -28.27 3.00
N ASN A 54 6.73 -27.02 3.16
CA ASN A 54 5.91 -26.31 2.19
C ASN A 54 6.59 -25.01 1.75
N THR A 55 6.84 -24.88 0.45
CA THR A 55 7.36 -23.63 -0.12
C THR A 55 6.19 -22.76 -0.52
N LEU A 56 6.00 -21.65 0.19
CA LEU A 56 4.88 -20.73 -0.04
C LEU A 56 5.11 -19.84 -1.25
N GLY A 57 6.36 -19.46 -1.52
CA GLY A 57 6.71 -18.73 -2.73
C GLY A 57 8.16 -18.28 -2.81
N THR A 58 8.62 -18.08 -4.05
CA THR A 58 9.90 -17.42 -4.35
C THR A 58 9.65 -16.32 -5.38
N SER A 59 10.07 -15.09 -5.07
CA SER A 59 9.95 -13.94 -5.97
C SER A 59 11.29 -13.23 -6.14
N LEU A 60 11.49 -12.65 -7.30
CA LEU A 60 12.57 -11.72 -7.61
C LEU A 60 11.94 -10.37 -8.00
N GLU A 61 12.24 -9.35 -7.22
CA GLU A 61 11.62 -8.04 -7.31
C GLU A 61 12.65 -6.95 -7.63
N ARG A 62 12.20 -5.93 -8.35
CA ARG A 62 12.98 -4.73 -8.67
C ARG A 62 12.07 -3.51 -8.80
N ASP A 63 12.47 -2.42 -8.17
CA ASP A 63 11.78 -1.14 -8.32
C ASP A 63 12.30 -0.41 -9.56
N ILE A 64 11.39 0.14 -10.35
CA ILE A 64 11.65 0.95 -11.55
C ILE A 64 11.28 2.39 -11.24
N LYS A 65 12.26 3.15 -10.74
CA LYS A 65 12.06 4.55 -10.30
C LYS A 65 11.49 5.46 -11.39
N ALA A 66 11.89 5.26 -12.66
CA ALA A 66 11.41 6.06 -13.78
C ALA A 66 9.91 5.94 -14.01
N LEU A 67 9.31 4.79 -13.65
CA LEU A 67 7.88 4.52 -13.80
C LEU A 67 7.11 4.65 -12.47
N LYS A 68 7.82 4.83 -11.35
CA LYS A 68 7.25 4.70 -9.98
C LYS A 68 6.51 3.37 -9.81
N SER A 69 7.16 2.30 -10.24
CA SER A 69 6.56 0.97 -10.32
C SER A 69 7.47 -0.11 -9.77
N GLN A 70 6.88 -1.22 -9.36
CA GLN A 70 7.60 -2.43 -8.98
C GLN A 70 7.38 -3.51 -10.02
N PHE A 71 8.49 -4.11 -10.47
CA PHE A 71 8.50 -5.31 -11.29
C PHE A 71 8.78 -6.52 -10.40
N SER A 72 8.01 -7.59 -10.56
CA SER A 72 8.19 -8.84 -9.82
C SER A 72 8.05 -10.02 -10.77
N ILE A 73 8.91 -11.02 -10.60
CA ILE A 73 8.84 -12.31 -11.29
C ILE A 73 8.93 -13.45 -10.28
N GLY A 74 8.18 -14.52 -10.52
CA GLY A 74 8.08 -15.68 -9.64
C GLY A 74 6.70 -15.79 -9.02
N ASP A 75 6.65 -16.19 -7.76
CA ASP A 75 5.42 -16.39 -7.00
C ASP A 75 4.93 -15.09 -6.36
N GLY A 76 3.63 -14.82 -6.50
CA GLY A 76 3.03 -13.68 -5.82
C GLY A 76 1.52 -13.62 -6.00
N TYR A 77 0.99 -12.47 -5.64
CA TYR A 77 -0.42 -12.15 -5.82
C TYR A 77 -0.54 -11.00 -6.83
N THR A 78 -1.58 -11.02 -7.64
CA THR A 78 -1.90 -9.88 -8.51
C THR A 78 -2.39 -8.71 -7.67
N GLN A 79 -2.12 -7.48 -8.09
CA GLN A 79 -2.68 -6.32 -7.40
C GLN A 79 -4.21 -6.33 -7.47
N ALA A 80 -4.85 -6.21 -6.30
CA ALA A 80 -6.29 -6.03 -6.21
C ALA A 80 -6.64 -4.58 -6.52
N GLY A 81 -7.65 -4.38 -7.35
CA GLY A 81 -8.16 -3.07 -7.75
C GLY A 81 -9.58 -3.24 -8.23
N VAL A 82 -9.76 -3.36 -9.55
CA VAL A 82 -11.04 -3.69 -10.18
C VAL A 82 -11.38 -5.18 -10.07
N PHE A 83 -10.35 -6.04 -10.00
CA PHE A 83 -10.49 -7.49 -9.91
C PHE A 83 -9.99 -8.02 -8.57
N ASP A 84 -10.49 -9.21 -8.20
CA ASP A 84 -9.98 -9.95 -7.06
C ASP A 84 -8.52 -10.34 -7.28
N SER A 85 -7.72 -10.25 -6.21
CA SER A 85 -6.33 -10.70 -6.20
C SER A 85 -6.28 -12.22 -6.29
N VAL A 86 -5.52 -12.73 -7.25
CA VAL A 86 -5.26 -14.17 -7.41
C VAL A 86 -3.80 -14.51 -7.12
N ASN A 87 -3.58 -15.69 -6.54
CA ASN A 87 -2.25 -16.24 -6.38
C ASN A 87 -1.76 -16.78 -7.73
N PHE A 88 -0.55 -16.41 -8.13
CA PHE A 88 0.00 -16.81 -9.41
C PHE A 88 1.51 -16.99 -9.37
N ARG A 89 2.02 -17.63 -10.41
CA ARG A 89 3.44 -17.68 -10.74
C ARG A 89 3.64 -17.10 -12.14
N GLY A 90 4.42 -16.03 -12.24
CA GLY A 90 4.59 -15.31 -13.50
C GLY A 90 5.37 -14.03 -13.34
N ALA A 91 5.05 -13.04 -14.17
CA ALA A 91 5.61 -11.70 -14.09
C ALA A 91 4.51 -10.67 -13.88
N GLN A 92 4.82 -9.62 -13.13
CA GLN A 92 3.94 -8.46 -12.97
C GLN A 92 4.72 -7.16 -12.91
N LEU A 93 4.07 -6.09 -13.37
CA LEU A 93 4.51 -4.72 -13.27
C LEU A 93 3.33 -3.88 -12.79
N TYR A 94 3.49 -3.17 -11.68
CA TYR A 94 2.44 -2.33 -11.12
C TYR A 94 2.99 -1.03 -10.53
N SER A 95 2.18 0.02 -10.54
CA SER A 95 2.46 1.28 -9.85
C SER A 95 2.59 1.07 -8.35
N ASP A 96 3.62 1.63 -7.72
CA ASP A 96 3.85 1.54 -6.28
C ASP A 96 3.76 2.92 -5.62
N ASP A 97 2.70 3.13 -4.84
CA ASP A 97 2.44 4.39 -4.13
C ASP A 97 3.47 4.69 -3.04
N SER A 98 4.13 3.66 -2.50
CA SER A 98 5.18 3.84 -1.50
C SER A 98 6.39 4.57 -2.10
N MET A 99 6.55 4.54 -3.42
CA MET A 99 7.57 5.31 -4.15
C MET A 99 7.19 6.78 -4.32
N MET A 100 5.96 7.17 -3.96
CA MET A 100 5.53 8.57 -3.96
C MET A 100 5.87 9.26 -2.63
N PRO A 101 6.14 10.58 -2.65
CA PRO A 101 6.33 11.37 -1.43
C PRO A 101 5.16 11.20 -0.45
N GLU A 102 5.44 11.21 0.85
CA GLU A 102 4.43 11.01 1.89
C GLU A 102 3.25 12.00 1.81
N SER A 103 3.51 13.24 1.41
CA SER A 103 2.50 14.29 1.22
C SER A 103 1.49 14.00 0.10
N VAL A 104 1.74 12.99 -0.74
CA VAL A 104 0.84 12.56 -1.83
C VAL A 104 0.39 11.10 -1.70
N ARG A 105 0.73 10.44 -0.58
CA ARG A 105 0.17 9.12 -0.23
C ARG A 105 -1.19 9.30 0.44
N GLY A 106 -2.13 8.39 0.20
CA GLY A 106 -3.49 8.47 0.76
C GLY A 106 -4.36 9.58 0.15
N PHE A 107 -5.60 9.69 0.62
CA PHE A 107 -6.54 10.71 0.16
C PHE A 107 -6.55 11.90 1.12
N ALA A 108 -6.13 13.07 0.64
CA ALA A 108 -6.42 14.36 1.23
C ALA A 108 -7.02 15.27 0.14
N PRO A 109 -8.08 16.04 0.43
CA PRO A 109 -8.73 16.87 -0.57
C PRO A 109 -7.80 18.06 -0.91
N VAL A 110 -7.88 18.56 -2.13
CA VAL A 110 -7.21 19.82 -2.48
C VAL A 110 -8.03 20.97 -1.89
N VAL A 111 -7.43 21.74 -0.99
CA VAL A 111 -8.09 22.92 -0.40
C VAL A 111 -7.84 24.13 -1.30
N ARG A 112 -8.91 24.70 -1.85
CA ARG A 112 -8.85 25.90 -2.69
C ARG A 112 -9.42 27.10 -1.96
N GLY A 113 -8.81 28.26 -2.17
CA GLY A 113 -9.26 29.52 -1.58
C GLY A 113 -8.69 30.71 -2.33
N ILE A 114 -9.03 31.92 -1.88
CA ILE A 114 -8.49 33.17 -2.39
C ILE A 114 -7.97 33.96 -1.19
N ALA A 115 -6.72 34.40 -1.26
CA ALA A 115 -6.13 35.34 -0.32
C ALA A 115 -6.18 36.75 -0.93
N GLN A 116 -6.60 37.74 -0.14
CA GLN A 116 -6.62 39.14 -0.60
C GLN A 116 -5.23 39.78 -0.51
N THR A 117 -4.39 39.29 0.41
CA THR A 117 -3.05 39.78 0.70
C THR A 117 -2.06 38.62 0.84
N ASN A 118 -0.84 38.89 1.32
CA ASN A 118 0.06 37.84 1.78
C ASN A 118 -0.53 37.23 3.06
N ALA A 119 -1.25 36.12 2.92
CA ALA A 119 -2.03 35.53 3.99
C ALA A 119 -1.35 34.29 4.57
N GLN A 120 -1.55 34.06 5.87
CA GLN A 120 -1.24 32.79 6.51
C GLN A 120 -2.45 31.87 6.43
N VAL A 121 -2.28 30.70 5.82
CA VAL A 121 -3.32 29.68 5.74
C VAL A 121 -3.01 28.60 6.77
N THR A 122 -3.96 28.33 7.67
CA THR A 122 -3.88 27.27 8.68
C THR A 122 -5.03 26.29 8.47
N ILE A 123 -4.72 25.00 8.39
CA ILE A 123 -5.71 23.93 8.21
C ILE A 123 -5.72 23.07 9.47
N ARG A 124 -6.91 22.88 10.04
CA ARG A 124 -7.15 22.08 11.24
C ARG A 124 -8.09 20.92 10.96
N GLN A 125 -7.90 19.84 11.71
CA GLN A 125 -8.83 18.71 11.73
C GLN A 125 -8.96 18.20 13.17
N GLY A 126 -10.21 18.10 13.66
CA GLY A 126 -10.48 17.73 15.06
C GLY A 126 -9.77 18.65 16.07
N GLY A 127 -9.65 19.95 15.75
CA GLY A 127 -8.98 20.95 16.57
C GLY A 127 -7.45 21.01 16.46
N ASN A 128 -6.80 20.04 15.80
CA ASN A 128 -5.34 20.00 15.66
C ASN A 128 -4.89 20.68 14.37
N VAL A 129 -3.80 21.47 14.41
CA VAL A 129 -3.20 22.04 13.20
C VAL A 129 -2.43 20.95 12.45
N ILE A 130 -2.88 20.64 11.24
CA ILE A 130 -2.26 19.62 10.39
C ILE A 130 -1.40 20.22 9.28
N TRP A 131 -1.61 21.51 8.95
CA TRP A 131 -0.85 22.22 7.93
C TRP A 131 -0.91 23.74 8.16
N GLN A 132 0.19 24.44 7.91
CA GLN A 132 0.26 25.90 8.00
C GLN A 132 1.36 26.45 7.09
N SER A 133 1.03 27.41 6.23
CA SER A 133 2.01 28.12 5.40
C SER A 133 1.53 29.52 5.00
N TYR A 134 2.42 30.31 4.39
CA TYR A 134 2.07 31.61 3.81
C TYR A 134 1.83 31.46 2.31
N VAL A 135 0.80 32.13 1.80
CA VAL A 135 0.44 32.17 0.39
C VAL A 135 0.45 33.62 -0.12
N PRO A 136 0.85 33.86 -1.39
CA PRO A 136 0.78 35.18 -2.00
C PRO A 136 -0.69 35.61 -2.25
N PRO A 137 -0.95 36.91 -2.52
CA PRO A 137 -2.28 37.39 -2.88
C PRO A 137 -2.79 36.71 -4.15
N GLY A 138 -4.05 36.29 -4.14
CA GLY A 138 -4.73 35.63 -5.24
C GLY A 138 -5.26 34.23 -4.90
N PRO A 139 -5.77 33.51 -5.90
CA PRO A 139 -6.21 32.12 -5.74
C PRO A 139 -5.05 31.21 -5.34
N PHE A 140 -5.30 30.31 -4.39
CA PHE A 140 -4.35 29.28 -3.97
C PHE A 140 -5.00 27.89 -3.97
N ALA A 141 -4.17 26.86 -4.11
CA ALA A 141 -4.56 25.46 -3.98
C ALA A 141 -3.50 24.75 -3.13
N ILE A 142 -3.94 24.10 -2.05
CA ILE A 142 -3.07 23.31 -1.17
C ILE A 142 -3.29 21.83 -1.48
N ASP A 143 -2.26 21.22 -2.06
CA ASP A 143 -2.26 19.82 -2.51
C ASP A 143 -1.13 18.98 -1.87
N ASP A 144 -0.66 19.36 -0.70
CA ASP A 144 0.43 18.68 0.03
C ASP A 144 0.06 18.32 1.48
N LEU A 145 -1.24 18.32 1.79
CA LEU A 145 -1.75 17.87 3.08
C LEU A 145 -1.36 16.42 3.39
N TYR A 146 -0.86 16.18 4.60
CA TYR A 146 -0.62 14.83 5.09
C TYR A 146 -1.94 14.05 5.14
N PRO A 147 -1.98 12.79 4.67
CA PRO A 147 -3.15 11.94 4.83
C PRO A 147 -3.43 11.72 6.31
N THR A 148 -4.58 12.19 6.78
CA THR A 148 -5.07 11.82 8.11
C THR A 148 -5.99 10.62 7.97
N THR A 149 -5.80 9.61 8.82
CA THR A 149 -6.70 8.44 8.90
C THR A 149 -8.07 8.79 9.49
N ALA A 150 -8.25 10.03 9.92
CA ALA A 150 -9.47 10.53 10.52
C ALA A 150 -10.41 11.07 9.44
N SER A 151 -11.58 10.46 9.31
CA SER A 151 -12.75 11.12 8.71
C SER A 151 -13.12 12.33 9.57
N GLY A 152 -13.48 13.44 8.94
CA GLY A 152 -13.86 14.67 9.66
C GLY A 152 -13.50 15.91 8.88
N ASP A 153 -14.35 16.93 9.00
CA ASP A 153 -14.25 18.17 8.24
C ASP A 153 -12.91 18.89 8.47
N LEU A 154 -12.40 19.53 7.41
CA LEU A 154 -11.22 20.37 7.49
C LEU A 154 -11.65 21.81 7.77
N GLU A 155 -11.18 22.38 8.87
CA GLU A 155 -11.36 23.78 9.21
C GLU A 155 -10.19 24.58 8.62
N VAL A 156 -10.49 25.47 7.68
CA VAL A 156 -9.49 26.30 7.01
C VAL A 156 -9.62 27.72 7.52
N ALA A 157 -8.52 28.29 8.01
CA ALA A 157 -8.42 29.68 8.43
C ALA A 157 -7.38 30.41 7.58
N VAL A 158 -7.80 31.50 6.92
CA VAL A 158 -6.96 32.39 6.13
C VAL A 158 -6.83 33.70 6.89
N ARG A 159 -5.64 33.98 7.42
CA ARG A 159 -5.33 35.22 8.13
C ARG A 159 -4.60 36.19 7.20
N GLU A 160 -5.25 37.27 6.85
CA GLU A 160 -4.73 38.31 5.98
C GLU A 160 -3.71 39.20 6.72
N ALA A 161 -2.91 39.95 5.97
CA ALA A 161 -1.87 40.84 6.51
C ALA A 161 -2.44 41.99 7.35
N ASP A 162 -3.69 42.38 7.12
CA ASP A 162 -4.42 43.38 7.93
C ASP A 162 -4.95 42.81 9.26
N GLY A 163 -4.77 41.51 9.49
CA GLY A 163 -5.22 40.80 10.67
C GLY A 163 -6.65 40.25 10.57
N SER A 164 -7.38 40.50 9.48
CA SER A 164 -8.66 39.86 9.23
C SER A 164 -8.49 38.35 9.04
N VAL A 165 -9.49 37.57 9.47
CA VAL A 165 -9.46 36.11 9.41
C VAL A 165 -10.72 35.60 8.75
N HIS A 166 -10.55 34.88 7.65
CA HIS A 166 -11.62 34.18 6.96
C HIS A 166 -11.56 32.71 7.32
N GLN A 167 -12.68 32.14 7.75
CA GLN A 167 -12.79 30.72 8.07
C GLN A 167 -13.85 30.06 7.22
N PHE A 168 -13.54 28.89 6.71
CA PHE A 168 -14.50 28.04 6.02
C PHE A 168 -14.22 26.58 6.33
N ILE A 169 -15.25 25.76 6.18
CA ILE A 169 -15.18 24.32 6.38
C ILE A 169 -15.18 23.66 5.02
N GLN A 170 -14.19 22.82 4.77
CA GLN A 170 -14.15 21.91 3.62
C GLN A 170 -14.59 20.52 4.10
N PRO A 171 -15.79 20.05 3.71
CA PRO A 171 -16.25 18.72 4.08
C PRO A 171 -15.28 17.67 3.56
N PHE A 172 -14.89 16.73 4.44
CA PHE A 172 -13.99 15.64 4.09
C PHE A 172 -14.59 14.29 4.50
N SER A 173 -14.86 13.47 3.49
CA SER A 173 -15.20 12.06 3.67
C SER A 173 -14.16 11.24 2.93
N ALA A 174 -13.31 10.51 3.65
CA ALA A 174 -12.38 9.56 3.05
C ALA A 174 -13.16 8.28 2.68
N VAL A 175 -13.39 8.06 1.40
CA VAL A 175 -13.78 6.73 0.91
C VAL A 175 -12.48 5.99 0.55
N PRO A 176 -12.26 4.75 1.03
CA PRO A 176 -11.01 3.99 0.85
C PRO A 176 -10.51 3.77 -0.59
N VAL A 177 -11.24 4.25 -1.60
CA VAL A 177 -10.94 4.08 -3.04
C VAL A 177 -10.61 5.41 -3.75
N MET A 178 -10.60 6.56 -3.05
CA MET A 178 -10.30 7.85 -3.69
C MET A 178 -8.80 8.08 -3.87
N GLN A 179 -8.34 8.10 -5.13
CA GLN A 179 -6.97 8.48 -5.52
C GLN A 179 -6.81 10.00 -5.66
N ARG A 180 -5.61 10.55 -5.51
CA ARG A 180 -5.38 12.00 -5.74
C ARG A 180 -5.59 12.36 -7.22
N GLU A 181 -6.06 13.60 -7.46
CA GLU A 181 -6.12 14.19 -8.80
C GLU A 181 -4.75 14.09 -9.49
N GLY A 182 -4.74 13.69 -10.77
CA GLY A 182 -3.51 13.52 -11.56
C GLY A 182 -2.71 12.23 -11.33
N GLN A 183 -3.21 11.28 -10.52
CA GLN A 183 -2.55 9.98 -10.36
C GLN A 183 -3.02 8.96 -11.41
N PHE A 184 -2.03 8.29 -12.00
CA PHE A 184 -2.22 7.16 -12.91
C PHE A 184 -1.71 5.89 -12.25
N LYS A 185 -2.64 4.99 -11.94
CA LYS A 185 -2.31 3.67 -11.42
C LYS A 185 -2.52 2.63 -12.51
N TYR A 186 -1.62 1.69 -12.58
CA TYR A 186 -1.76 0.54 -13.45
C TYR A 186 -1.18 -0.69 -12.79
N ALA A 187 -1.72 -1.85 -13.16
CA ALA A 187 -1.13 -3.13 -12.85
C ALA A 187 -1.31 -4.06 -14.05
N LEU A 188 -0.24 -4.72 -14.45
CA LEU A 188 -0.19 -5.71 -15.51
C LEU A 188 0.43 -6.98 -14.93
N ALA A 189 -0.22 -8.12 -15.12
CA ALA A 189 0.30 -9.42 -14.69
C ALA A 189 0.02 -10.49 -15.75
N ALA A 190 0.96 -11.41 -15.92
CA ALA A 190 0.82 -12.56 -16.79
C ALA A 190 1.53 -13.77 -16.17
N GLY A 191 0.89 -14.93 -16.23
CA GLY A 191 1.44 -16.15 -15.66
C GLY A 191 0.42 -17.25 -15.51
N LYS A 192 0.71 -18.16 -14.59
CA LYS A 192 -0.12 -19.32 -14.29
C LYS A 192 -0.76 -19.16 -12.92
N TYR A 193 -2.06 -19.41 -12.81
CA TYR A 193 -2.74 -19.45 -11.51
C TYR A 193 -2.11 -20.52 -10.62
N ARG A 194 -1.86 -20.21 -9.35
CA ARG A 194 -1.30 -21.17 -8.38
C ARG A 194 -2.39 -21.62 -7.42
N ALA A 195 -2.80 -22.87 -7.56
CA ALA A 195 -3.88 -23.40 -6.75
C ALA A 195 -3.42 -23.77 -5.34
N ALA A 196 -4.32 -23.66 -4.36
CA ALA A 196 -4.06 -24.11 -3.00
C ALA A 196 -4.06 -25.65 -2.89
N ASN A 197 -4.85 -26.33 -3.72
CA ASN A 197 -4.93 -27.79 -3.76
C ASN A 197 -4.26 -28.34 -5.03
N SER A 198 -3.56 -29.46 -4.89
CA SER A 198 -2.84 -30.13 -5.98
C SER A 198 -3.74 -30.70 -7.10
N LYS A 199 -5.06 -30.75 -6.89
CA LYS A 199 -6.04 -31.29 -7.86
C LYS A 199 -6.68 -30.22 -8.72
N ASP A 200 -6.53 -28.95 -8.35
CA ASP A 200 -7.16 -27.85 -9.06
C ASP A 200 -6.35 -27.50 -10.32
N LYS A 201 -7.06 -27.03 -11.34
CA LYS A 201 -6.41 -26.59 -12.58
C LYS A 201 -5.66 -25.29 -12.33
N GLU A 202 -4.50 -25.19 -12.95
CA GLU A 202 -3.65 -24.00 -12.93
C GLU A 202 -3.61 -23.41 -14.34
N PRO A 203 -4.66 -22.69 -14.80
CA PRO A 203 -4.66 -22.09 -16.13
C PRO A 203 -3.65 -20.94 -16.25
N GLU A 204 -3.18 -20.72 -17.46
CA GLU A 204 -2.47 -19.50 -17.83
C GLU A 204 -3.46 -18.34 -17.97
N PHE A 205 -3.04 -17.14 -17.58
CA PHE A 205 -3.84 -15.94 -17.68
C PHE A 205 -2.96 -14.70 -17.85
N SER A 206 -3.60 -13.63 -18.33
CA SER A 206 -3.08 -12.27 -18.31
C SER A 206 -4.16 -11.32 -17.83
N THR A 207 -3.81 -10.39 -16.95
CA THR A 207 -4.72 -9.37 -16.44
C THR A 207 -4.05 -8.00 -16.48
N GLY A 208 -4.85 -6.99 -16.72
CA GLY A 208 -4.40 -5.60 -16.73
C GLY A 208 -5.53 -4.68 -16.32
N HIS A 209 -5.24 -3.75 -15.42
CA HIS A 209 -6.17 -2.67 -15.11
C HIS A 209 -5.41 -1.36 -14.96
N ALA A 210 -6.10 -0.26 -15.23
CA ALA A 210 -5.60 1.08 -15.06
C ALA A 210 -6.69 1.98 -14.48
N GLU A 211 -6.31 2.85 -13.56
CA GLU A 211 -7.18 3.82 -12.91
C GLU A 211 -6.66 5.22 -13.22
N LEU A 212 -7.55 6.02 -13.81
CA LEU A 212 -7.33 7.43 -14.14
C LEU A 212 -8.37 8.24 -13.40
N ARG A 213 -7.95 9.23 -12.61
CA ARG A 213 -8.87 10.17 -11.99
C ARG A 213 -8.85 11.50 -12.76
N PHE A 214 -9.98 11.80 -13.40
CA PHE A 214 -10.19 13.07 -14.12
C PHE A 214 -10.90 14.10 -13.23
N THR A 215 -10.63 15.37 -13.49
CA THR A 215 -11.41 16.50 -12.98
C THR A 215 -12.68 16.61 -13.83
N LEU A 216 -13.85 16.49 -13.23
CA LEU A 216 -15.08 17.00 -13.87
C LEU A 216 -15.00 18.52 -13.77
N GLY A 217 -14.73 19.17 -14.90
CA GLY A 217 -14.75 20.62 -15.05
C GLY A 217 -16.15 21.19 -15.04
#